data_AF-A0A9K3NCC0-F1
#
_entry.id   AF-A0A9K3NCC0-F1
#
_cell.length_a   1.000
_cell.length_b   1.000
_cell.length_c   1.000
_cell.angle_alpha   90.00
_cell.angle_beta   90.00
_cell.angle_gamma   90.00
#
_symmetry.space_group_name_H-M   'P 1'
#
loop_
_entity.id
_entity.type
_entity.pdbx_description
1 polymer ?
#
loop_
_entity_poly.entity_id
_entity_poly.type
_entity_poly.pdbx_seq_one_letter_code
_entity_poly.pdbx_strand_id
1 'polypeptide(L)'
;MTTGAARPNPQGTFNVSNVTLTETIILHGLQANIQGSYRYAVNNISYSTPDTPLKLADYYVNGSGVYRLGEFPIHSVNEEAAYGVSVVNATHKGWHEIIFQNDLSSMDSWHLDGYGFYVVGFGDGEWTPGSRDSYNLYDPVVRSTVQVYPGGWTAVYVFLDNPGMWNLRSQHLKRWYLGQELYIRVHDDDPNPAKENPPPENILLCGEFGEPVAPGSAPEPQLGW
;
A
#
# COMPACT_ATOMS: atom_id res chain seq x y z
N MET A 1 -47.38 1.42 13.18
CA MET A 1 -46.23 0.80 12.51
C MET A 1 -45.38 0.15 13.57
N THR A 2 -45.16 -1.16 13.47
CA THR A 2 -44.33 -1.95 14.37
C THR A 2 -42.87 -1.51 14.25
N THR A 3 -42.27 -1.16 15.39
CA THR A 3 -40.84 -0.90 15.55
C THR A 3 -40.06 -2.16 15.15
N GLY A 4 -39.26 -2.04 14.09
CA GLY A 4 -38.44 -3.13 13.54
C GLY A 4 -37.49 -3.72 14.58
N ALA A 5 -37.33 -5.03 14.49
CA ALA A 5 -36.56 -5.90 15.37
C ALA A 5 -35.14 -5.39 15.68
N ALA A 6 -34.66 -5.71 16.88
CA ALA A 6 -33.28 -5.53 17.30
C ALA A 6 -32.31 -6.10 16.23
N ARG A 7 -31.32 -5.30 15.82
CA ARG A 7 -30.27 -5.76 14.91
C ARG A 7 -29.47 -6.88 15.61
N PRO A 8 -29.14 -8.00 14.94
CA PRO A 8 -28.45 -9.14 15.56
C PRO A 8 -27.04 -8.83 16.08
N ASN A 9 -26.38 -7.80 15.52
CA ASN A 9 -25.06 -7.37 16.00
C ASN A 9 -25.18 -6.11 16.86
N PRO A 10 -24.47 -6.06 18.00
CA PRO A 10 -24.12 -4.79 18.65
C PRO A 10 -23.55 -3.83 17.60
N GLN A 11 -23.97 -2.57 17.60
CA GLN A 11 -23.49 -1.58 16.65
C GLN A 11 -21.96 -1.54 16.65
N GLY A 12 -21.33 -1.80 15.50
CA GLY A 12 -19.89 -1.64 15.29
C GLY A 12 -19.05 -2.92 15.24
N THR A 13 -19.64 -4.12 15.38
CA THR A 13 -18.92 -5.38 15.17
C THR A 13 -19.31 -5.99 13.83
N PHE A 14 -18.33 -6.19 12.94
CA PHE A 14 -18.49 -7.01 11.74
C PHE A 14 -17.79 -8.33 11.98
N ASN A 15 -18.55 -9.40 11.81
CA ASN A 15 -18.02 -10.75 11.84
C ASN A 15 -17.40 -11.07 10.47
N VAL A 16 -16.13 -11.48 10.47
CA VAL A 16 -15.38 -11.86 9.26
C VAL A 16 -15.07 -13.36 9.22
N SER A 17 -15.80 -14.18 9.99
CA SER A 17 -15.59 -15.63 10.08
C SER A 17 -15.93 -16.38 8.80
N ASN A 18 -16.79 -15.80 7.95
CA ASN A 18 -17.27 -16.43 6.71
C ASN A 18 -16.76 -15.75 5.43
N VAL A 19 -15.71 -14.93 5.53
CA VAL A 19 -15.11 -14.30 4.34
C VAL A 19 -14.22 -15.30 3.59
N THR A 20 -14.22 -15.22 2.26
CA THR A 20 -13.29 -15.99 1.43
C THR A 20 -12.16 -15.08 1.00
N LEU A 21 -10.95 -15.36 1.47
CA LEU A 21 -9.76 -14.60 1.08
C LEU A 21 -9.46 -14.85 -0.40
N THR A 22 -9.34 -13.76 -1.15
CA THR A 22 -8.92 -13.73 -2.55
C THR A 22 -7.41 -13.87 -2.67
N GLU A 23 -6.67 -13.20 -1.79
CA GLU A 23 -5.21 -13.19 -1.81
C GLU A 23 -4.66 -12.89 -0.41
N THR A 24 -3.47 -13.42 -0.13
CA THR A 24 -2.70 -13.12 1.07
C THR A 24 -1.44 -12.36 0.65
N ILE A 25 -1.14 -11.23 1.27
CA ILE A 25 0.05 -10.42 1.01
C ILE A 25 0.88 -10.39 2.29
N ILE A 26 2.16 -10.77 2.20
CA ILE A 26 3.09 -10.81 3.32
C ILE A 26 4.15 -9.73 3.09
N LEU A 27 4.28 -8.81 4.04
CA LEU A 27 5.11 -7.61 3.95
C LEU A 27 6.09 -7.54 5.11
N HIS A 28 7.37 -7.80 4.82
CA HIS A 28 8.48 -7.67 5.75
C HIS A 28 9.02 -6.25 5.73
N GLY A 29 8.78 -5.52 6.80
CA GLY A 29 9.41 -4.23 7.07
C GLY A 29 10.79 -4.43 7.66
N LEU A 30 11.84 -3.96 6.96
CA LEU A 30 13.24 -4.21 7.34
C LEU A 30 14.16 -3.02 7.03
N GLN A 31 15.37 -3.05 7.60
CA GLN A 31 16.46 -2.14 7.22
C GLN A 31 17.24 -2.75 6.06
N ALA A 32 17.62 -1.91 5.10
CA ALA A 32 18.38 -2.32 3.92
C ALA A 32 19.59 -1.42 3.70
N ASN A 33 20.64 -1.98 3.11
CA ASN A 33 21.77 -1.22 2.57
C ASN A 33 21.79 -1.41 1.06
N ILE A 34 21.61 -0.31 0.32
CA ILE A 34 21.62 -0.31 -1.15
C ILE A 34 22.79 0.57 -1.58
N GLN A 35 23.85 -0.06 -2.09
CA GLN A 35 25.06 0.63 -2.58
C GLN A 35 25.67 1.60 -1.55
N GLY A 36 25.74 1.20 -0.29
CA GLY A 36 26.28 2.01 0.81
C GLY A 36 25.27 3.00 1.43
N SER A 37 24.08 3.12 0.87
CA SER A 37 23.01 3.97 1.40
C SER A 37 22.11 3.19 2.35
N TYR A 38 21.91 3.72 3.56
CA TYR A 38 20.96 3.17 4.53
C TYR A 38 19.52 3.50 4.11
N ARG A 39 18.67 2.46 4.02
CA ARG A 39 17.27 2.55 3.62
C ARG A 39 16.37 1.70 4.51
N TYR A 40 15.07 1.94 4.41
CA TYR A 40 14.07 0.97 4.84
C TYR A 40 13.40 0.39 3.59
N ALA A 41 12.99 -0.86 3.69
CA ALA A 41 12.42 -1.57 2.56
C ALA A 41 11.24 -2.44 3.00
N VAL A 42 10.44 -2.81 2.01
CA VAL A 42 9.38 -3.81 2.14
C VAL A 42 9.76 -4.97 1.23
N ASN A 43 9.95 -6.17 1.79
CA ASN A 43 10.39 -7.35 1.05
C ASN A 43 11.67 -7.10 0.22
N ASN A 44 12.61 -6.33 0.78
CA ASN A 44 13.85 -5.88 0.14
C ASN A 44 13.69 -4.93 -1.06
N ILE A 45 12.52 -4.33 -1.25
CA ILE A 45 12.35 -3.19 -2.17
C ILE A 45 12.18 -1.91 -1.35
N SER A 46 13.16 -1.00 -1.48
CA SER A 46 13.06 0.36 -0.96
C SER A 46 12.31 1.21 -2.00
N TYR A 47 11.15 1.75 -1.62
CA TYR A 47 10.36 2.56 -2.55
C TYR A 47 11.14 3.77 -3.05
N SER A 48 11.08 3.98 -4.36
CA SER A 48 11.61 5.16 -5.04
C SER A 48 10.45 5.88 -5.71
N THR A 49 10.17 7.10 -5.28
CA THR A 49 9.08 7.92 -5.86
C THR A 49 9.39 8.23 -7.33
N PRO A 50 8.52 7.83 -8.28
CA PRO A 50 8.69 8.20 -9.68
C PRO A 50 8.34 9.67 -9.94
N ASP A 51 8.91 10.25 -11.00
CA ASP A 51 8.59 11.62 -11.43
C ASP A 51 7.15 11.76 -11.98
N THR A 52 6.60 10.65 -12.47
CA THR A 52 5.21 10.55 -12.93
C THR A 52 4.34 9.99 -11.78
N PRO A 53 3.30 10.72 -11.31
CA PRO A 53 2.39 10.25 -10.28
C PRO A 53 1.73 8.94 -10.67
N LEU A 54 1.72 7.97 -9.76
CA LEU A 54 1.22 6.61 -10.04
C LEU A 54 -0.22 6.60 -10.56
N LYS A 55 -1.09 7.48 -10.04
CA LYS A 55 -2.48 7.55 -10.51
C LYS A 55 -2.61 8.13 -11.93
N LEU A 56 -1.72 9.04 -12.33
CA LEU A 56 -1.69 9.53 -13.72
C LEU A 56 -1.15 8.44 -14.66
N ALA A 57 -0.09 7.74 -14.23
CA ALA A 57 0.47 6.62 -14.98
C ALA A 57 -0.56 5.49 -15.18
N ASP A 58 -1.28 5.13 -14.12
CA ASP A 58 -2.38 4.17 -14.16
C ASP A 58 -3.47 4.60 -15.15
N TYR A 59 -3.91 5.85 -15.08
CA TYR A 59 -5.02 6.36 -15.91
C TYR A 59 -4.67 6.47 -17.40
N TYR A 60 -3.50 7.04 -17.74
CA TYR A 60 -3.17 7.35 -19.14
C TYR A 60 -2.47 6.22 -19.89
N VAL A 61 -1.65 5.43 -19.20
CA VAL A 61 -0.77 4.43 -19.84
C VAL A 61 -0.79 3.08 -19.12
N ASN A 62 -1.75 2.84 -18.22
CA ASN A 62 -1.87 1.62 -17.43
C ASN A 62 -0.55 1.23 -16.73
N GLY A 63 0.17 2.24 -16.23
CA GLY A 63 1.46 2.09 -15.55
C GLY A 63 2.68 1.92 -16.44
N SER A 64 2.50 1.74 -17.76
CA SER A 64 3.61 1.56 -18.71
C SER A 64 4.65 2.68 -18.58
N GLY A 65 5.93 2.33 -18.52
CA GLY A 65 7.04 3.28 -18.34
C GLY A 65 7.33 3.68 -16.89
N VAL A 66 6.37 3.54 -15.97
CA VAL A 66 6.45 4.07 -14.60
C VAL A 66 6.54 2.98 -13.53
N TYR A 67 5.69 1.95 -13.61
CA TYR A 67 5.70 0.82 -12.68
C TYR A 67 5.29 -0.48 -13.38
N ARG A 68 5.51 -1.61 -12.72
CA ARG A 68 5.17 -2.92 -13.25
C ARG A 68 4.34 -3.71 -12.24
N LEU A 69 3.22 -4.24 -12.72
CA LEU A 69 2.34 -5.09 -11.92
C LEU A 69 2.86 -6.52 -11.88
N GLY A 70 2.72 -7.18 -10.73
CA GLY A 70 3.12 -8.58 -10.54
C GLY A 70 4.61 -8.81 -10.30
N GLU A 71 5.45 -7.75 -10.30
CA GLU A 71 6.88 -7.88 -9.98
C GLU A 71 7.17 -7.73 -8.48
N PHE A 72 6.32 -7.04 -7.72
CA PHE A 72 6.53 -6.90 -6.28
C PHE A 72 6.32 -8.26 -5.57
N PRO A 73 7.28 -8.75 -4.77
CA PRO A 73 7.23 -10.08 -4.20
C PRO A 73 6.29 -10.10 -2.98
N ILE A 74 5.03 -10.49 -3.15
CA ILE A 74 4.03 -10.49 -2.06
C ILE A 74 4.09 -11.71 -1.12
N HIS A 75 4.92 -12.70 -1.44
CA HIS A 75 5.04 -13.96 -0.66
C HIS A 75 6.48 -14.31 -0.30
N SER A 76 7.43 -13.42 -0.59
CA SER A 76 8.85 -13.64 -0.37
C SER A 76 9.57 -12.33 -0.15
N VAL A 77 10.75 -12.40 0.45
CA VAL A 77 11.70 -11.28 0.52
C VAL A 77 12.75 -11.51 -0.55
N ASN A 78 13.05 -10.49 -1.37
CA ASN A 78 14.13 -10.60 -2.36
C ASN A 78 15.47 -10.90 -1.68
N GLU A 79 16.38 -11.61 -2.34
CA GLU A 79 17.71 -11.91 -1.75
C GLU A 79 18.53 -10.64 -1.53
N GLU A 80 18.52 -9.73 -2.51
CA GLU A 80 19.22 -8.45 -2.45
C GLU A 80 18.24 -7.27 -2.41
N ALA A 81 18.62 -6.25 -1.64
CA ALA A 81 17.84 -5.03 -1.56
C ALA A 81 18.07 -4.11 -2.77
N ALA A 82 16.99 -3.56 -3.32
CA ALA A 82 17.04 -2.64 -4.46
C ALA A 82 16.05 -1.50 -4.31
N TYR A 83 16.29 -0.41 -5.05
CA TYR A 83 15.29 0.63 -5.25
C TYR A 83 14.25 0.15 -6.25
N GLY A 84 12.98 0.49 -6.04
CA GLY A 84 11.93 0.15 -6.98
C GLY A 84 10.64 0.93 -6.76
N VAL A 85 9.77 0.92 -7.77
CA VAL A 85 8.42 1.48 -7.68
C VAL A 85 7.46 0.35 -7.31
N SER A 86 7.22 0.20 -6.00
CA SER A 86 6.41 -0.90 -5.45
C SER A 86 4.91 -0.67 -5.68
N VAL A 87 4.33 -1.38 -6.65
CA VAL A 87 2.87 -1.41 -6.87
C VAL A 87 2.37 -2.85 -6.84
N VAL A 88 1.44 -3.14 -5.94
CA VAL A 88 0.76 -4.43 -5.82
C VAL A 88 -0.62 -4.32 -6.46
N ASN A 89 -0.91 -5.18 -7.42
CA ASN A 89 -2.25 -5.28 -8.00
C ASN A 89 -3.14 -6.08 -7.06
N ALA A 90 -4.35 -5.59 -6.80
CA ALA A 90 -5.31 -6.27 -5.94
C ALA A 90 -6.69 -6.36 -6.58
N THR A 91 -7.43 -7.41 -6.24
CA THR A 91 -8.72 -7.70 -6.86
C THR A 91 -9.81 -6.79 -6.30
N HIS A 92 -10.48 -6.00 -7.15
CA HIS A 92 -11.62 -5.18 -6.72
C HIS A 92 -12.77 -6.07 -6.20
N LYS A 93 -13.33 -5.69 -5.05
CA LYS A 93 -14.33 -6.45 -4.26
C LYS A 93 -13.81 -7.83 -3.81
N GLY A 94 -12.51 -8.00 -3.70
CA GLY A 94 -11.87 -9.15 -3.07
C GLY A 94 -11.54 -8.89 -1.60
N TRP A 95 -11.67 -9.92 -0.77
CA TRP A 95 -11.14 -9.90 0.59
C TRP A 95 -9.66 -10.25 0.56
N HIS A 96 -8.80 -9.36 1.02
CA HIS A 96 -7.36 -9.59 1.07
C HIS A 96 -6.92 -9.70 2.53
N GLU A 97 -5.99 -10.62 2.78
CA GLU A 97 -5.28 -10.69 4.04
C GLU A 97 -3.91 -10.02 3.85
N ILE A 98 -3.60 -9.03 4.68
CA ILE A 98 -2.28 -8.40 4.68
C ILE A 98 -1.60 -8.74 6.01
N ILE A 99 -0.43 -9.38 5.93
CA ILE A 99 0.43 -9.68 7.06
C ILE A 99 1.58 -8.69 7.03
N PHE A 100 1.68 -7.90 8.09
CA PHE A 100 2.85 -7.08 8.34
C PHE A 100 3.79 -7.87 9.25
N GLN A 101 4.95 -8.23 8.73
CA GLN A 101 6.06 -8.80 9.49
C GLN A 101 7.04 -7.66 9.80
N ASN A 102 7.43 -7.50 11.07
CA ASN A 102 8.34 -6.43 11.48
C ASN A 102 9.70 -7.01 11.88
N ASP A 103 10.66 -6.95 10.97
CA ASP A 103 12.03 -7.43 11.17
C ASP A 103 12.92 -6.38 11.86
N LEU A 104 12.31 -5.28 12.34
CA LEU A 104 13.00 -4.20 13.04
C LEU A 104 13.01 -4.43 14.55
N SER A 105 14.00 -3.86 15.22
CA SER A 105 14.13 -3.88 16.69
C SER A 105 13.20 -2.90 17.43
N SER A 106 12.32 -2.20 16.70
CA SER A 106 11.37 -1.24 17.27
C SER A 106 10.01 -1.40 16.59
N MET A 107 8.94 -1.07 17.32
CA MET A 107 7.57 -1.13 16.82
C MET A 107 7.44 -0.32 15.52
N ASP A 108 6.63 -0.80 14.59
CA ASP A 108 6.18 -0.04 13.42
C ASP A 108 4.69 0.30 13.55
N SER A 109 4.21 1.20 12.69
CA SER A 109 2.79 1.49 12.53
C SER A 109 2.47 1.62 11.05
N TRP A 110 1.64 0.74 10.51
CA TRP A 110 1.28 0.69 9.11
C TRP A 110 -0.09 1.31 8.85
N HIS A 111 -0.21 2.13 7.82
CA HIS A 111 -1.45 2.79 7.41
C HIS A 111 -1.76 2.51 5.95
N LEU A 112 -3.03 2.22 5.66
CA LEU A 112 -3.55 2.07 4.30
C LEU A 112 -4.49 3.24 4.00
N ASP A 113 -4.12 4.06 3.01
CA ASP A 113 -4.97 5.14 2.52
C ASP A 113 -6.25 4.55 1.88
N GLY A 114 -7.36 5.28 1.99
CA GLY A 114 -8.63 4.92 1.32
C GLY A 114 -9.42 3.77 1.93
N TYR A 115 -8.88 3.07 2.94
CA TYR A 115 -9.50 1.88 3.52
C TYR A 115 -9.48 1.84 5.05
N GLY A 116 -10.53 1.24 5.61
CA GLY A 116 -10.47 0.59 6.91
C GLY A 116 -10.30 -0.91 6.73
N PHE A 117 -9.64 -1.56 7.68
CA PHE A 117 -9.38 -3.00 7.72
C PHE A 117 -9.67 -3.56 9.11
N TYR A 118 -9.93 -4.86 9.16
CA TYR A 118 -10.19 -5.64 10.37
C TYR A 118 -8.89 -6.22 10.90
N VAL A 119 -8.47 -5.83 12.10
CA VAL A 119 -7.28 -6.42 12.74
C VAL A 119 -7.66 -7.78 13.31
N VAL A 120 -7.21 -8.86 12.66
CA VAL A 120 -7.64 -10.23 12.97
C VAL A 120 -6.64 -10.98 13.86
N GLY A 121 -5.37 -10.61 13.86
CA GLY A 121 -4.38 -11.30 14.70
C GLY A 121 -3.07 -10.57 14.81
N PHE A 122 -2.30 -10.91 15.84
CA PHE A 122 -0.92 -10.49 16.02
C PHE A 122 -0.18 -11.56 16.83
N GLY A 123 1.13 -11.55 16.77
CA GLY A 123 1.95 -12.49 17.53
C GLY A 123 3.43 -12.18 17.45
N ASP A 124 4.19 -12.90 18.25
CA ASP A 124 5.65 -12.86 18.24
C ASP A 124 6.22 -13.82 17.18
N GLY A 125 7.44 -13.54 16.73
CA GLY A 125 8.15 -14.38 15.76
C GLY A 125 7.68 -14.18 14.32
N GLU A 126 7.99 -15.16 13.47
CA GLU A 126 7.60 -15.17 12.07
C GLU A 126 6.16 -15.68 11.92
N TRP A 127 5.36 -14.98 11.13
CA TRP A 127 4.02 -15.47 10.78
C TRP A 127 4.12 -16.77 9.98
N THR A 128 3.24 -17.72 10.29
CA THR A 128 3.08 -18.95 9.50
C THR A 128 1.60 -19.14 9.15
N PRO A 129 1.26 -19.99 8.17
CA PRO A 129 -0.15 -20.27 7.88
C PRO A 129 -0.95 -20.78 9.09
N GLY A 130 -0.30 -21.48 10.04
CA GLY A 130 -0.91 -21.95 11.29
C GLY A 130 -1.22 -20.84 12.29
N SER A 131 -0.63 -19.65 12.14
CA SER A 131 -0.96 -18.47 12.95
C SER A 131 -2.42 -18.04 12.79
N ARG A 132 -3.13 -18.48 11.75
CA ARG A 132 -4.57 -18.23 11.58
C ARG A 132 -5.44 -18.87 12.67
N ASP A 133 -4.93 -19.90 13.35
CA ASP A 133 -5.64 -20.55 14.46
C ASP A 133 -5.85 -19.61 15.66
N SER A 134 -5.08 -18.53 15.78
CA SER A 134 -5.21 -17.53 16.84
C SER A 134 -6.03 -16.30 16.44
N TYR A 135 -6.56 -16.24 15.22
CA TYR A 135 -7.25 -15.04 14.73
C TYR A 135 -8.59 -14.80 15.44
N ASN A 136 -8.85 -13.55 15.78
CA ASN A 136 -10.19 -13.07 16.10
C ASN A 136 -10.97 -12.73 14.82
N LEU A 137 -11.83 -13.66 14.40
CA LEU A 137 -12.72 -13.46 13.25
C LEU A 137 -14.17 -13.11 13.64
N TYR A 138 -14.46 -13.09 14.94
CA TYR A 138 -15.82 -12.90 15.44
C TYR A 138 -16.16 -11.42 15.60
N ASP A 139 -15.25 -10.66 16.23
CA ASP A 139 -15.42 -9.23 16.51
C ASP A 139 -14.11 -8.41 16.37
N PRO A 140 -13.36 -8.55 15.26
CA PRO A 140 -12.14 -7.77 15.06
C PRO A 140 -12.41 -6.26 15.02
N VAL A 141 -11.46 -5.48 15.52
CA VAL A 141 -11.53 -4.02 15.49
C VAL A 141 -11.23 -3.50 14.09
N VAL A 142 -12.01 -2.51 13.64
CA VAL A 142 -11.75 -1.78 12.40
C VAL A 142 -10.78 -0.64 12.67
N ARG A 143 -9.70 -0.56 11.87
CA ARG A 143 -8.69 0.49 11.91
C ARG A 143 -8.28 0.88 10.49
N SER A 144 -7.65 2.02 10.32
CA SER A 144 -6.87 2.35 9.11
C SER A 144 -5.37 2.33 9.37
N THR A 145 -4.96 2.22 10.64
CA THR A 145 -3.57 2.11 11.07
C THR A 145 -3.43 1.02 12.13
N VAL A 146 -2.39 0.20 12.02
CA VAL A 146 -2.09 -0.87 12.99
C VAL A 146 -0.63 -0.87 13.39
N GLN A 147 -0.36 -1.21 14.66
CA GLN A 147 0.98 -1.36 15.18
C GLN A 147 1.48 -2.78 14.95
N VAL A 148 2.79 -2.92 14.73
CA VAL A 148 3.45 -4.23 14.61
C VAL A 148 4.63 -4.23 15.57
N TYR A 149 4.61 -5.15 16.54
CA TYR A 149 5.65 -5.24 17.57
C TYR A 149 7.00 -5.66 16.97
N PRO A 150 8.14 -5.33 17.62
CA PRO A 150 9.46 -5.74 17.16
C PRO A 150 9.58 -7.26 17.03
N GLY A 151 10.07 -7.76 15.89
CA GLY A 151 10.25 -9.20 15.65
C GLY A 151 8.95 -10.01 15.62
N GLY A 152 7.80 -9.35 15.52
CA GLY A 152 6.49 -9.97 15.48
C GLY A 152 5.73 -9.64 14.20
N TRP A 153 4.47 -10.05 14.17
CA TRP A 153 3.58 -9.85 13.04
C TRP A 153 2.22 -9.33 13.45
N THR A 154 1.51 -8.74 12.48
CA THR A 154 0.10 -8.38 12.62
C THR A 154 -0.63 -8.63 11.31
N ALA A 155 -1.76 -9.32 11.38
CA ALA A 155 -2.58 -9.68 10.24
C ALA A 155 -3.88 -8.89 10.23
N VAL A 156 -4.25 -8.41 9.05
CA VAL A 156 -5.50 -7.66 8.83
C VAL A 156 -6.27 -8.23 7.64
N TYR A 157 -7.59 -8.20 7.72
CA TYR A 157 -8.47 -8.44 6.57
C TYR A 157 -9.00 -7.12 6.04
N VAL A 158 -8.91 -6.91 4.73
CA VAL A 158 -9.41 -5.72 4.06
C VAL A 158 -10.29 -6.11 2.88
N PHE A 159 -11.43 -5.44 2.75
CA PHE A 159 -12.30 -5.58 1.59
C PHE A 159 -12.02 -4.43 0.63
N LEU A 160 -11.46 -4.73 -0.54
CA LEU A 160 -10.97 -3.71 -1.47
C LEU A 160 -12.07 -3.28 -2.45
N ASP A 161 -13.02 -2.48 -1.99
CA ASP A 161 -14.20 -2.01 -2.73
C ASP A 161 -14.09 -0.58 -3.30
N ASN A 162 -12.92 0.04 -3.19
CA ASN A 162 -12.64 1.40 -3.62
C ASN A 162 -11.53 1.41 -4.69
N PRO A 163 -11.88 1.36 -5.99
CA PRO A 163 -10.90 1.41 -7.07
C PRO A 163 -10.02 2.66 -6.99
N GLY A 164 -8.73 2.49 -7.27
CA GLY A 164 -7.75 3.56 -7.20
C GLY A 164 -6.33 3.07 -6.93
N MET A 165 -5.48 4.02 -6.55
CA MET A 165 -4.06 3.82 -6.23
C MET A 165 -3.79 4.30 -4.81
N TRP A 166 -3.63 3.37 -3.88
CA TRP A 166 -3.68 3.63 -2.44
C TRP A 166 -2.34 3.35 -1.78
N ASN A 167 -1.79 4.32 -1.04
CA ASN A 167 -0.52 4.13 -0.37
C ASN A 167 -0.68 3.25 0.88
N LEU A 168 0.21 2.28 1.02
CA LEU A 168 0.38 1.46 2.21
C LEU A 168 1.79 1.71 2.76
N ARG A 169 1.90 2.38 3.91
CA ARG A 169 3.18 2.87 4.42
C ARG A 169 3.34 2.77 5.92
N SER A 170 4.59 2.82 6.35
CA SER A 170 4.90 3.15 7.74
C SER A 170 4.49 4.60 8.06
N GLN A 171 3.95 4.81 9.26
CA GLN A 171 3.65 6.11 9.85
C GLN A 171 4.85 6.69 10.60
N HIS A 172 5.95 5.95 10.71
CA HIS A 172 7.22 6.53 11.14
C HIS A 172 7.83 7.31 9.97
N LEU A 173 7.78 8.64 10.05
CA LEU A 173 8.25 9.55 8.99
C LEU A 173 9.65 9.21 8.48
N LYS A 174 10.59 8.84 9.36
CA LYS A 174 11.95 8.43 8.95
C LYS A 174 11.93 7.20 8.06
N ARG A 175 11.10 6.20 8.38
CA ARG A 175 11.05 4.94 7.62
C ARG A 175 10.35 5.13 6.29
N TRP A 176 9.24 5.89 6.30
CA TRP A 176 8.56 6.32 5.08
C TRP A 176 9.51 7.07 4.14
N TYR A 177 10.16 8.14 4.61
CA TYR A 177 11.12 8.93 3.81
C TYR A 177 12.27 8.08 3.22
N LEU A 178 12.64 7.01 3.91
CA LEU A 178 13.72 6.12 3.50
C LEU A 178 13.24 4.90 2.71
N GLY A 179 11.97 4.83 2.30
CA GLY A 179 11.46 3.85 1.33
C GLY A 179 10.51 2.79 1.87
N GLN A 180 10.05 2.85 3.13
CA GLN A 180 9.14 1.86 3.71
C GLN A 180 7.67 2.13 3.36
N GLU A 181 7.37 2.01 2.07
CA GLU A 181 6.02 2.14 1.52
C GLU A 181 5.85 1.30 0.26
N LEU A 182 4.60 1.09 -0.13
CA LEU A 182 4.20 0.58 -1.43
C LEU A 182 2.80 1.13 -1.76
N TYR A 183 2.31 0.84 -2.96
CA TYR A 183 0.96 1.20 -3.36
C TYR A 183 0.16 -0.03 -3.73
N ILE A 184 -1.11 -0.07 -3.31
CA ILE A 184 -2.09 -1.05 -3.73
C ILE A 184 -2.91 -0.42 -4.86
N ARG A 185 -2.85 -1.02 -6.03
CA ARG A 185 -3.71 -0.71 -7.17
C ARG A 185 -4.94 -1.60 -7.10
N VAL A 186 -6.10 -0.98 -6.92
CA VAL A 186 -7.40 -1.66 -6.99
C VAL A 186 -8.06 -1.23 -8.29
N HIS A 187 -8.25 -2.15 -9.21
CA HIS A 187 -8.75 -1.85 -10.55
C HIS A 187 -10.08 -2.54 -10.85
N ASP A 188 -10.96 -1.80 -11.52
CA ASP A 188 -12.20 -2.30 -12.11
C ASP A 188 -12.18 -1.89 -13.59
N ASP A 189 -12.40 -2.86 -14.49
CA ASP A 189 -12.42 -2.61 -15.94
C ASP A 189 -13.65 -1.80 -16.38
N ASP A 190 -14.69 -1.71 -15.54
CA ASP A 190 -15.88 -0.92 -15.79
C ASP A 190 -15.61 0.58 -15.57
N PRO A 191 -15.68 1.43 -16.63
CA PRO A 191 -15.34 2.85 -16.56
C PRO A 191 -16.42 3.70 -15.88
N ASN A 192 -17.23 3.10 -15.02
CA ASN A 192 -18.31 3.77 -14.32
C ASN A 192 -17.75 4.84 -13.37
N PRO A 193 -18.05 6.14 -13.61
CA PRO A 193 -17.52 7.23 -12.79
C PRO A 193 -18.02 7.21 -11.35
N ALA A 194 -19.08 6.45 -11.04
CA ALA A 194 -19.52 6.22 -9.67
C ALA A 194 -18.58 5.29 -8.87
N LYS A 195 -17.69 4.55 -9.55
CA LYS A 195 -16.69 3.68 -8.92
C LYS A 195 -15.35 4.40 -8.73
N GLU A 196 -14.90 5.11 -9.76
CA GLU A 196 -13.73 5.97 -9.70
C GLU A 196 -13.98 7.24 -10.53
N ASN A 197 -13.83 8.40 -9.90
CA ASN A 197 -14.07 9.66 -10.60
C ASN A 197 -13.00 9.89 -11.69
N PRO A 198 -13.38 10.45 -12.85
CA PRO A 198 -12.38 10.90 -13.81
C PRO A 198 -11.48 11.98 -13.19
N PRO A 199 -10.22 12.09 -13.64
CA PRO A 199 -9.35 13.18 -13.22
C PRO A 199 -10.00 14.55 -13.43
N PRO A 200 -9.86 15.51 -12.50
CA PRO A 200 -10.34 16.87 -12.69
C PRO A 200 -9.68 17.52 -13.92
N GLU A 201 -10.42 18.38 -14.63
CA GLU A 201 -9.92 19.08 -15.83
C GLU A 201 -8.70 19.97 -15.56
N ASN A 202 -8.52 20.41 -14.30
CA ASN A 202 -7.41 21.25 -13.86
C ASN A 202 -6.31 20.47 -13.15
N ILE A 203 -6.22 19.14 -13.33
CA ILE A 203 -5.16 18.34 -12.74
C ILE A 203 -3.79 18.77 -13.27
N LEU A 204 -2.82 18.90 -12.37
CA LEU A 204 -1.44 19.20 -12.74
C LEU A 204 -0.77 17.94 -13.28
N LEU A 205 -0.04 18.08 -14.38
CA LEU A 205 0.71 17.00 -15.02
C LEU A 205 2.22 17.17 -14.78
N CYS A 206 2.93 16.06 -14.60
CA CYS A 206 4.39 16.02 -14.47
C CYS A 206 4.93 14.65 -14.92
N GLY A 207 6.25 14.51 -14.92
CA GLY A 207 6.93 13.32 -15.46
C GLY A 207 6.65 13.17 -16.95
N GLU A 208 6.24 11.98 -17.38
CA GLU A 208 5.93 11.65 -18.78
C GLU A 208 4.81 12.50 -19.39
N PHE A 209 3.95 13.10 -18.56
CA PHE A 209 2.82 13.92 -19.00
C PHE A 209 3.03 15.42 -18.79
N GLY A 210 4.17 15.82 -18.21
CA GLY A 210 4.51 17.23 -18.05
C GLY A 210 4.81 17.90 -19.39
N GLU A 211 4.59 19.21 -19.48
CA GLU A 211 5.12 19.97 -20.62
C GLU A 211 6.65 19.88 -20.63
N PRO A 212 7.28 19.74 -21.81
CA PRO A 212 8.73 19.72 -21.90
C PRO A 212 9.29 21.02 -21.33
N VAL A 213 10.21 20.91 -20.35
CA VAL A 213 10.94 22.06 -19.83
C VAL A 213 11.70 22.66 -21.02
N ALA A 214 11.28 23.84 -21.47
CA ALA A 214 12.02 24.58 -22.48
C ALA A 214 13.47 24.72 -22.00
N PRO A 215 14.49 24.40 -22.84
CA PRO A 215 15.87 24.54 -22.43
C PRO A 215 16.08 25.96 -21.93
N GLY A 216 16.64 26.09 -20.71
CA GLY A 216 16.88 27.38 -20.10
C GLY A 216 17.60 28.30 -21.10
N SER A 217 17.12 29.54 -21.21
CA SER A 217 17.73 30.53 -22.10
C SER A 217 19.23 30.58 -21.85
N ALA A 218 20.01 30.54 -22.94
CA ALA A 218 21.46 30.65 -22.86
C ALA A 218 21.85 31.83 -21.95
N PRO A 219 22.82 31.66 -21.05
CA PRO A 219 23.24 32.75 -20.18
C PRO A 219 23.61 33.96 -21.04
N GLU A 220 23.11 35.15 -20.64
CA GLU A 220 23.41 36.38 -21.36
C GLU A 220 24.93 36.51 -21.50
N PRO A 221 25.44 36.87 -22.70
CA PRO A 221 26.87 37.08 -22.88
C PRO A 221 27.34 38.13 -21.88
N GLN A 222 28.25 37.74 -20.99
CA GLN A 222 28.90 38.68 -20.09
C GLN A 222 29.63 39.72 -20.95
N LEU A 223 29.15 40.97 -20.92
CA LEU A 223 29.87 42.12 -21.42
C LEU A 223 31.08 42.35 -20.50
N GLY A 224 32.19 41.69 -20.85
CA GLY A 224 33.51 41.93 -20.30
C GLY A 224 34.20 43.07 -21.04
N TRP A 225 34.77 43.99 -20.25
CA TRP A 225 35.48 45.20 -20.61
C TRP A 225 36.82 44.96 -21.31
#